data_AF-A0AAQ2VZD9-F1
#
_entry.id   AF-A0AAQ2VZD9-F1
#
_cell.length_a   1.000
_cell.length_b   1.000
_cell.length_c   1.000
_cell.angle_alpha   90.00
_cell.angle_beta   90.00
_cell.angle_gamma   90.00
#
_symmetry.space_group_name_H-M   'P 1'
#
loop_
_entity.id
_entity.type
_entity.pdbx_description
1 polymer ?
#
loop_
_entity_poly.entity_id
_entity_poly.type
_entity_poly.pdbx_seq_one_letter_code
_entity_poly.pdbx_strand_id
1 'polypeptide(L)' 'MTLAKLCEEYQVELCLFDGSNWHNSGFYNPDTNVLAIDHNLTPEQQIQVALH' A
#
# COMPACT_ATOMS: atom_id res chain seq x y z
N MET A 1 -8.21 12.15 2.53
CA MET A 1 -7.56 11.43 1.41
C MET A 1 -7.90 9.95 1.57
N THR A 2 -8.16 9.20 0.49
CA THR A 2 -8.36 7.74 0.56
C THR A 2 -7.24 7.04 -0.18
N LEU A 3 -6.86 5.84 0.26
CA LEU A 3 -5.80 5.05 -0.36
C LEU A 3 -6.07 4.79 -1.85
N ALA A 4 -7.32 4.53 -2.22
CA ALA A 4 -7.73 4.36 -3.61
C ALA A 4 -7.48 5.60 -4.48
N LYS A 5 -7.78 6.80 -3.97
CA LYS A 5 -7.50 8.05 -4.70
C LYS A 5 -6.01 8.29 -4.90
N LEU A 6 -5.21 7.93 -3.91
CA LEU A 6 -3.76 8.03 -3.99
C LEU A 6 -3.22 7.05 -5.04
N CYS A 7 -3.67 5.80 -5.03
CA CYS A 7 -3.28 4.83 -6.05
C CYS A 7 -3.66 5.27 -7.47
N GLU A 8 -4.84 5.87 -7.64
CA GLU A 8 -5.29 6.45 -8.92
C GLU A 8 -4.44 7.64 -9.37
N GLU A 9 -4.09 8.55 -8.45
CA GLU A 9 -3.26 9.74 -8.73
C GLU A 9 -1.84 9.36 -9.17
N TYR A 10 -1.22 8.37 -8.52
CA TYR A 10 0.11 7.87 -8.86
C TYR A 10 0.09 6.78 -9.95
N GLN A 11 -1.09 6.44 -10.48
CA GLN A 11 -1.31 5.36 -11.45
C GLN A 11 -0.68 4.02 -11.01
N VAL A 12 -0.71 3.71 -9.72
CA VAL A 12 -0.19 2.45 -9.16
C VAL A 12 -1.31 1.48 -8.86
N GLU A 13 -1.05 0.19 -9.02
CA GLU A 13 -2.01 -0.86 -8.67
C GLU A 13 -1.94 -1.15 -7.17
N LEU A 14 -3.07 -1.10 -6.47
CA LEU A 14 -3.12 -1.39 -5.04
C LEU A 14 -3.28 -2.90 -4.82
N CYS A 15 -2.33 -3.49 -4.09
CA CYS A 15 -2.42 -4.85 -3.61
C CYS A 15 -2.49 -4.85 -2.08
N LEU A 16 -3.53 -5.47 -1.52
CA LEU A 16 -3.62 -5.68 -0.08
C LEU A 16 -3.15 -7.10 0.24
N PHE A 17 -2.21 -7.21 1.18
CA PHE A 17 -1.68 -8.51 1.62
C PHE A 17 -1.82 -8.68 3.13
N ASP A 18 -1.78 -9.93 3.61
CA ASP A 18 -1.71 -10.22 5.04
C ASP A 18 -0.25 -10.12 5.52
N GLY A 19 0.06 -9.03 6.22
CA GLY A 19 1.39 -8.76 6.75
C GLY A 19 1.67 -9.41 8.11
N SER A 20 0.75 -10.19 8.67
CA SER A 20 0.87 -10.79 10.02
C SER A 20 2.17 -11.57 10.25
N ASN A 21 2.76 -12.12 9.18
CA ASN A 21 3.99 -12.89 9.21
C ASN A 21 5.10 -12.29 8.33
N TRP A 22 4.98 -11.00 7.99
CA TRP A 22 5.90 -10.26 7.12
C TRP A 22 6.51 -9.08 7.89
N HIS A 23 7.77 -8.76 7.61
CA HIS A 23 8.50 -7.74 8.39
C HIS A 23 8.15 -6.29 8.01
N ASN A 24 7.54 -6.07 6.85
CA ASN A 24 7.25 -4.73 6.33
C ASN A 24 5.74 -4.44 6.26
N SER A 25 5.36 -3.21 6.61
CA SER A 25 3.99 -2.71 6.54
C SER A 25 3.49 -2.48 5.10
N GLY A 26 4.39 -2.48 4.13
CA GLY A 26 4.11 -2.38 2.70
C GLY A 26 5.39 -2.31 1.87
N PHE A 27 5.26 -2.39 0.55
CA PHE A 27 6.34 -2.17 -0.40
C PHE A 27 5.79 -1.73 -1.76
N TYR A 28 6.59 -0.96 -2.50
CA TYR A 28 6.32 -0.65 -3.90
C TYR A 28 7.20 -1.51 -4.80
N ASN A 29 6.58 -2.16 -5.79
CA ASN A 29 7.27 -2.90 -6.82
C ASN A 29 7.26 -2.09 -8.13
N PRO A 30 8.41 -1.54 -8.56
CA PRO A 30 8.50 -0.74 -9.79
C PRO A 30 8.33 -1.57 -11.07
N ASP A 31 8.66 -2.88 -11.05
CA ASP A 31 8.57 -3.73 -12.23
C ASP A 31 7.12 -4.03 -12.62
N THR A 32 6.24 -4.16 -11.62
CA THR A 32 4.79 -4.39 -11.82
C THR A 32 3.95 -3.14 -11.57
N ASN A 33 4.57 -2.05 -11.12
CA ASN A 33 3.90 -0.83 -10.68
C ASN A 33 2.81 -1.07 -9.60
N VAL A 34 3.09 -2.02 -8.71
CA VAL A 34 2.15 -2.44 -7.64
C VAL A 34 2.61 -1.86 -6.31
N LEU A 35 1.70 -1.20 -5.61
CA LEU A 35 1.84 -0.80 -4.23
C LEU A 35 1.15 -1.85 -3.35
N ALA A 36 1.96 -2.64 -2.65
CA ALA A 36 1.50 -3.66 -1.72
C ALA A 36 1.45 -3.08 -0.30
N ILE A 37 0.30 -3.19 0.39
CA ILE A 37 0.10 -2.68 1.76
C ILE A 37 -0.56 -3.73 2.63
N ASP A 38 -0.14 -3.83 3.89
CA ASP A 38 -0.74 -4.74 4.86
C ASP A 38 -2.18 -4.33 5.20
N HIS A 39 -3.13 -5.23 4.98
CA HIS A 39 -4.56 -5.01 5.25
C HIS A 39 -4.90 -4.95 6.75
N ASN A 40 -3.99 -5.42 7.62
CA ASN A 40 -4.17 -5.35 9.07
C ASN A 40 -3.94 -3.95 9.63
N LEU A 41 -3.35 -3.04 8.84
CA LEU A 41 -3.11 -1.66 9.22
C LEU A 41 -4.40 -0.84 9.21
N THR A 42 -4.49 0.15 10.09
CA THR A 42 -5.59 1.11 10.04
C THR A 42 -5.53 1.92 8.74
N PRO A 43 -6.66 2.47 8.26
CA PRO A 43 -6.68 3.28 7.03
C PRO A 43 -5.67 4.44 7.04
N GLU A 44 -5.42 5.03 8.20
CA GLU A 44 -4.44 6.10 8.38
C GLU A 44 -3.00 5.59 8.19
N GLN A 45 -2.68 4.43 8.78
CA GLN A 45 -1.37 3.78 8.61
C GLN A 45 -1.13 3.35 7.17
N GLN A 46 -2.16 2.81 6.49
CA GLN A 46 -2.05 2.43 5.08
C GLN A 46 -1.68 3.64 4.20
N ILE A 47 -2.29 4.80 4.45
CA ILE A 47 -1.95 6.04 3.73
C ILE A 47 -0.53 6.49 4.03
N GLN A 48 -0.07 6.39 5.29
CA GLN A 48 1.31 6.73 5.64
C GLN A 48 2.33 5.82 4.94
N VAL A 49 2.06 4.52 4.88
CA VAL A 49 2.91 3.55 4.17
C VAL A 49 2.91 3.83 2.66
N ALA A 50 1.77 4.19 2.10
CA ALA A 50 1.64 4.52 0.67
C ALA A 50 2.40 5.78 0.26
N LEU A 51 2.62 6.70 1.20
CA LEU A 51 3.31 7.98 0.98
C LEU A 51 4.81 7.93 1.30
N HIS A 52 5.30 6.84 1.88
CA HIS A 52 6.70 6.64 2.26
C HIS A 52 7.56 6.29 1.04
#